data_AF-A0A9E5YXW0-F1
#
_entry.id   AF-A0A9E5YXW0-F1
#
_cell.length_a   1.000
_cell.length_b   1.000
_cell.length_c   1.000
_cell.angle_alpha   90.00
_cell.angle_beta   90.00
_cell.angle_gamma   90.00
#
_symmetry.space_group_name_H-M   'P 1'
#
loop_
_entity.id
_entity.type
_entity.pdbx_description
1 polymer ?
#
loop_
_entity_poly.entity_id
_entity_poly.type
_entity_poly.pdbx_seq_one_letter_code
_entity_poly.pdbx_strand_id
1 'polypeptide(L)'
;MDQTLPEQMNIISDADRDSLWTLPLVMMPIENNALKQTKMVKNNHLESVIELFNDHDTGKGHIRPDDLRRVFSTISSADIDIINTLAALQSYDVYSLRITLRQNGIEIDNYDDLKLSENKQEELQSYMRPFIEQLVLSLYDTKAPVNEIGSDSTDWISAFQQPDAQGTRNRLKNMAGKMDIPLYEVPRFLQEYGDVYLSIAYYRECLDQIRPAIQYFLNSATEILGHQQLSQNYALMKACERIKTKVERIEGALGYQFAIFGESNLHMWDNMSPEAFNEFRESVHKNPSMMGSMM
;
A
#
# COMPACT_ATOMS: atom_id res chain seq x y z
N MET A 1 41.55 -1.05 -25.30
CA MET A 1 41.37 -0.65 -23.89
C MET A 1 39.88 -0.82 -23.64
N ASP A 2 39.55 -2.01 -23.19
CA ASP A 2 38.19 -2.48 -22.97
C ASP A 2 37.83 -2.10 -21.54
N GLN A 3 37.10 -0.99 -21.37
CA GLN A 3 36.55 -0.61 -20.08
C GLN A 3 35.11 -1.11 -20.04
N THR A 4 34.97 -2.37 -19.64
CA THR A 4 33.71 -2.88 -19.08
C THR A 4 33.34 -1.97 -17.91
N LEU A 5 32.33 -1.13 -18.12
CA LEU A 5 31.61 -0.46 -17.04
C LEU A 5 31.22 -1.55 -16.03
N PRO A 6 31.48 -1.37 -14.72
CA PRO A 6 31.11 -2.38 -13.76
C PRO A 6 29.59 -2.55 -13.80
N GLU A 7 29.13 -3.79 -14.00
CA GLU A 7 27.76 -4.19 -13.70
C GLU A 7 27.52 -3.90 -12.21
N GLN A 8 27.02 -2.70 -11.91
CA GLN A 8 26.36 -2.47 -10.65
C GLN A 8 25.11 -3.34 -10.70
N MET A 9 25.14 -4.48 -10.00
CA MET A 9 23.93 -5.17 -9.59
C MET A 9 23.04 -4.10 -8.96
N ASN A 10 21.90 -3.80 -9.60
CA ASN A 10 20.95 -2.80 -9.14
C ASN A 10 20.37 -3.26 -7.81
N ILE A 11 21.05 -2.94 -6.72
CA ILE A 11 20.52 -3.11 -5.38
C ILE A 11 19.48 -2.01 -5.21
N ILE A 12 18.21 -2.40 -5.29
CA ILE A 12 17.09 -1.55 -4.89
C ILE A 12 17.33 -1.12 -3.44
N SER A 13 17.33 0.19 -3.19
CA SER A 13 17.41 0.70 -1.82
C SER A 13 16.13 0.39 -1.05
N ASP A 14 16.21 0.11 0.25
CA ASP A 14 15.00 -0.08 1.08
C ASP A 14 14.08 1.15 1.04
N ALA A 15 14.66 2.35 0.94
CA ALA A 15 13.90 3.59 0.81
C ALA A 15 13.07 3.67 -0.48
N ASP A 16 13.60 3.19 -1.61
CA ASP A 16 12.84 3.11 -2.86
C ASP A 16 11.86 1.92 -2.83
N ARG A 17 12.26 0.78 -2.25
CA ARG A 17 11.42 -0.43 -2.11
C ARG A 17 10.18 -0.19 -1.27
N ASP A 18 10.33 0.52 -0.17
CA ASP A 18 9.25 0.80 0.76
C ASP A 18 8.50 2.08 0.36
N SER A 19 8.86 2.76 -0.73
CA SER A 19 8.24 4.04 -1.08
C SER A 19 6.79 3.88 -1.56
N LEU A 20 5.89 4.74 -1.05
CA LEU A 20 4.56 4.92 -1.66
C LEU A 20 4.61 5.64 -3.01
N TRP A 21 5.69 6.36 -3.28
CA TRP A 21 5.77 7.37 -4.33
C TRP A 21 6.81 7.05 -5.38
N THR A 22 7.63 6.02 -5.16
CA THR A 22 8.69 5.60 -6.08
C THR A 22 8.55 4.11 -6.39
N LEU A 23 8.70 3.75 -7.66
CA LEU A 23 8.77 2.37 -8.11
C LEU A 23 10.00 2.19 -9.03
N PRO A 24 11.04 1.50 -8.57
CA PRO A 24 12.14 1.08 -9.42
C PRO A 24 11.65 0.17 -10.54
N LEU A 25 11.88 0.56 -11.80
CA LEU A 25 11.41 -0.21 -12.95
C LEU A 25 12.20 -1.50 -13.19
N VAL A 26 13.33 -1.67 -12.50
CA VAL A 26 14.09 -2.92 -12.49
C VAL A 26 13.29 -4.10 -11.95
N MET A 27 12.31 -3.84 -11.08
CA MET A 27 11.41 -4.85 -10.50
C MET A 27 10.36 -5.36 -11.50
N MET A 28 10.15 -4.64 -12.59
CA MET A 28 9.10 -4.92 -13.56
C MET A 28 9.64 -5.74 -14.73
N PRO A 29 8.78 -6.56 -15.40
CA PRO A 29 9.17 -7.36 -16.56
C PRO A 29 9.28 -6.48 -17.82
N ILE A 30 10.17 -5.48 -17.78
CA ILE A 30 10.42 -4.53 -18.85
C ILE A 30 11.56 -5.05 -19.73
N GLU A 31 11.34 -5.03 -21.04
CA GLU A 31 12.32 -5.48 -22.05
C GLU A 31 13.38 -4.41 -22.33
N ASN A 32 12.98 -3.14 -22.35
CA ASN A 32 13.91 -2.05 -22.64
C ASN A 32 14.89 -1.81 -21.48
N ASN A 33 16.16 -2.18 -21.69
CA ASN A 33 17.22 -2.02 -20.69
C ASN A 33 17.39 -0.59 -20.17
N ALA A 34 17.27 0.43 -21.03
CA ALA A 34 17.43 1.81 -20.60
C ALA A 34 16.28 2.25 -19.69
N LEU A 35 15.05 1.86 -20.01
CA LEU A 35 13.87 2.12 -19.19
C LEU A 35 13.93 1.36 -17.85
N LYS A 36 14.42 0.11 -17.87
CA LYS A 36 14.58 -0.75 -16.68
C LYS A 36 15.50 -0.15 -15.61
N GLN A 37 16.42 0.73 -16.00
CA GLN A 37 17.33 1.45 -15.09
C GLN A 37 16.72 2.73 -14.48
N THR A 38 15.48 3.05 -14.82
CA THR A 38 14.78 4.24 -14.33
C THR A 38 13.78 3.88 -13.24
N LYS A 39 13.05 4.88 -12.74
CA LYS A 39 11.99 4.68 -11.77
C LYS A 39 10.77 5.51 -12.11
N MET A 40 9.59 4.95 -11.82
CA MET A 40 8.35 5.70 -11.79
C MET A 40 8.29 6.47 -10.48
N VAL A 41 7.92 7.75 -10.54
CA VAL A 41 7.76 8.60 -9.36
C VAL A 41 6.45 9.37 -9.41
N LYS A 42 5.87 9.64 -8.24
CA LYS A 42 4.80 10.63 -8.07
C LYS A 42 5.43 12.00 -7.84
N ASN A 43 5.18 12.94 -8.75
CA ASN A 43 5.69 14.30 -8.61
C ASN A 43 4.91 15.08 -7.52
N ASN A 44 5.26 16.35 -7.30
CA ASN A 44 4.60 17.20 -6.31
C ASN A 44 3.10 17.47 -6.60
N HIS A 45 2.63 17.12 -7.80
CA HIS A 45 1.22 17.16 -8.21
C HIS A 45 0.57 15.77 -8.17
N LEU A 46 1.26 14.75 -7.64
CA LEU A 46 0.86 13.34 -7.61
C LEU A 46 0.64 12.72 -9.00
N GLU A 47 1.22 13.34 -10.04
CA GLU A 47 1.23 12.78 -11.38
C GLU A 47 2.34 11.73 -11.48
N SER A 48 2.03 10.60 -12.11
CA SER A 48 3.00 9.55 -12.42
C SER A 48 3.90 10.00 -13.56
N VAL A 49 5.21 10.07 -13.29
CA VAL A 49 6.25 10.39 -14.26
C VAL A 49 7.39 9.40 -14.16
N ILE A 50 8.19 9.29 -15.21
CA ILE A 50 9.42 8.47 -15.21
C ILE A 50 10.59 9.40 -14.91
N GLU A 51 11.32 9.14 -13.83
CA GLU A 51 12.53 9.86 -13.45
C GLU A 51 13.73 9.24 -14.18
N LEU A 52 14.30 9.97 -15.15
CA LEU A 52 15.44 9.53 -15.96
C LEU A 52 16.78 9.78 -15.26
N PHE A 53 16.86 10.88 -14.51
CA PHE A 53 18.02 11.24 -13.69
C PHE A 53 17.57 12.16 -12.56
N ASN A 54 18.30 12.11 -11.46
CA ASN A 54 18.11 12.96 -10.30
C ASN A 54 19.48 13.20 -9.69
N ASP A 55 19.98 14.41 -9.91
CA ASP A 55 21.31 14.83 -9.52
C ASP A 55 21.25 16.20 -8.85
N HIS A 56 22.10 16.40 -7.85
CA HIS A 56 22.07 17.61 -7.03
C HIS A 56 22.40 18.86 -7.83
N ASP A 57 23.29 18.74 -8.82
CA ASP A 57 23.82 19.88 -9.56
C ASP A 57 23.02 20.16 -10.85
N THR A 58 22.44 19.13 -11.46
CA THR A 58 21.69 19.24 -12.73
C THR A 58 20.16 19.15 -12.58
N GLY A 59 19.67 18.79 -11.39
CA GLY A 59 18.25 18.72 -11.08
C GLY A 59 17.62 17.37 -11.45
N LYS A 60 16.29 17.39 -11.66
CA LYS A 60 15.51 16.18 -11.96
C LYS A 60 15.00 16.18 -13.40
N GLY A 61 15.26 15.09 -14.10
CA GLY A 61 14.72 14.83 -15.43
C GLY A 61 13.49 13.93 -15.35
N HIS A 62 12.31 14.49 -15.67
CA HIS A 62 11.06 13.73 -15.74
C HIS A 62 10.52 13.66 -17.15
N ILE A 63 9.92 12.53 -17.50
CA ILE A 63 9.12 12.38 -18.71
C ILE A 63 7.75 11.81 -18.36
N ARG A 64 6.74 12.16 -19.17
CA ARG A 64 5.40 11.59 -19.02
C ARG A 64 5.33 10.23 -19.71
N PRO A 65 4.50 9.28 -19.21
CA PRO A 65 4.23 8.02 -19.90
C PRO A 65 3.87 8.21 -21.39
N ASP A 66 3.07 9.23 -21.71
CA ASP A 66 2.68 9.56 -23.09
C ASP A 66 3.87 9.93 -24.01
N ASP A 67 4.96 10.43 -23.44
CA ASP A 67 6.16 10.83 -24.18
C ASP A 67 7.18 9.68 -24.34
N LEU A 68 6.91 8.48 -23.80
CA LEU A 68 7.83 7.34 -23.83
C LEU A 68 8.37 7.03 -25.22
N ARG A 69 7.51 6.98 -26.24
CA ARG A 69 7.91 6.67 -27.63
C ARG A 69 8.85 7.71 -28.23
N ARG A 70 8.82 8.95 -27.74
CA ARG A 70 9.68 10.04 -28.22
C ARG A 70 11.09 9.93 -27.64
N VAL A 71 11.20 9.40 -26.42
CA VAL A 71 12.46 9.28 -25.68
C VAL A 71 13.12 7.93 -25.94
N PHE A 72 12.34 6.85 -25.95
CA PHE A 72 12.80 5.50 -26.20
C PHE A 72 12.28 5.03 -27.57
N SER A 73 13.06 5.28 -28.63
CA SER A 73 12.64 5.01 -30.01
C SER A 73 12.39 3.53 -30.32
N THR A 74 12.95 2.62 -29.52
CA THR A 74 12.84 1.15 -29.71
C THR A 74 12.00 0.47 -28.62
N ILE A 75 11.16 1.21 -27.90
CA ILE A 75 10.30 0.65 -26.85
C ILE A 75 9.20 -0.25 -27.44
N SER A 76 8.96 -1.41 -26.83
CA SER A 76 7.90 -2.33 -27.24
C SER A 76 6.52 -1.83 -26.82
N SER A 77 5.45 -2.34 -27.43
CA SER A 77 4.08 -2.04 -26.97
C SER A 77 3.82 -2.62 -25.59
N ALA A 78 4.37 -3.78 -25.28
CA ALA A 78 4.23 -4.42 -23.96
C ALA A 78 4.81 -3.54 -22.84
N ASP A 79 6.02 -3.00 -23.02
CA ASP A 79 6.62 -2.07 -22.06
C ASP A 79 5.74 -0.83 -21.85
N ILE A 80 5.17 -0.27 -22.93
CA ILE A 80 4.27 0.88 -22.83
C ILE A 80 3.01 0.54 -22.05
N ASP A 81 2.41 -0.61 -22.30
CA ASP A 81 1.19 -1.05 -21.60
C ASP A 81 1.46 -1.26 -20.11
N ILE A 82 2.62 -1.83 -19.75
CA ILE A 82 3.08 -1.93 -18.36
C ILE A 82 3.19 -0.54 -17.75
N ILE A 83 3.90 0.40 -18.39
CA ILE A 83 4.09 1.74 -17.82
C ILE A 83 2.75 2.48 -17.68
N ASN A 84 1.85 2.37 -18.65
CA ASN A 84 0.53 2.99 -18.56
C ASN A 84 -0.31 2.40 -17.42
N THR A 85 -0.22 1.07 -17.23
CA THR A 85 -0.87 0.39 -16.10
C THR A 85 -0.33 0.89 -14.77
N LEU A 86 1.00 0.98 -14.64
CA LEU A 86 1.66 1.50 -13.44
C LEU A 86 1.36 2.98 -13.22
N ALA A 87 1.32 3.79 -14.29
CA ALA A 87 1.05 5.22 -14.21
C ALA A 87 -0.36 5.51 -13.67
N ALA A 88 -1.32 4.62 -13.91
CA ALA A 88 -2.69 4.76 -13.41
C ALA A 88 -2.82 4.48 -11.90
N LEU A 89 -1.80 3.88 -11.27
CA LEU A 89 -1.79 3.64 -9.83
C LEU A 89 -1.72 4.95 -9.05
N GLN A 90 -2.39 4.99 -7.90
CA GLN A 90 -2.31 6.16 -7.01
C GLN A 90 -1.06 6.13 -6.11
N SER A 91 -0.60 4.92 -5.77
CA SER A 91 0.61 4.65 -5.00
C SER A 91 1.38 3.49 -5.61
N TYR A 92 2.64 3.39 -5.23
CA TYR A 92 3.51 2.26 -5.55
C TYR A 92 3.79 1.37 -4.35
N ASP A 93 2.88 1.32 -3.35
CA ASP A 93 3.03 0.33 -2.30
C ASP A 93 3.01 -1.09 -2.88
N VAL A 94 3.89 -1.93 -2.34
CA VAL A 94 4.12 -3.30 -2.83
C VAL A 94 2.82 -4.11 -2.92
N TYR A 95 1.87 -3.88 -2.03
CA TYR A 95 0.63 -4.63 -2.01
C TYR A 95 -0.35 -4.20 -3.12
N SER A 96 -0.53 -2.90 -3.34
CA SER A 96 -1.27 -2.37 -4.50
C SER A 96 -0.64 -2.84 -5.82
N LEU A 97 0.69 -2.82 -5.92
CA LEU A 97 1.41 -3.33 -7.08
C LEU A 97 1.09 -4.81 -7.33
N ARG A 98 1.20 -5.65 -6.30
CA ARG A 98 0.87 -7.08 -6.41
C ARG A 98 -0.57 -7.33 -6.86
N ILE A 99 -1.53 -6.52 -6.41
CA ILE A 99 -2.93 -6.64 -6.85
C ILE A 99 -3.05 -6.28 -8.33
N THR A 100 -2.54 -5.12 -8.74
CA THR A 100 -2.67 -4.62 -10.11
C THR A 100 -1.95 -5.49 -11.12
N LEU A 101 -0.74 -5.95 -10.82
CA LEU A 101 0.02 -6.83 -11.72
C LEU A 101 -0.73 -8.14 -11.96
N ARG A 102 -1.29 -8.75 -10.90
CA ARG A 102 -2.13 -9.95 -11.01
C ARG A 102 -3.39 -9.72 -11.84
N GLN A 103 -4.09 -8.60 -11.61
CA GLN A 103 -5.32 -8.26 -12.34
C GLN A 103 -5.09 -8.04 -13.84
N ASN A 104 -3.91 -7.54 -14.21
CA ASN A 104 -3.53 -7.30 -15.61
C ASN A 104 -2.72 -8.44 -16.23
N GLY A 105 -2.55 -9.57 -15.52
CA GLY A 105 -1.80 -10.73 -16.02
C GLY A 105 -0.33 -10.46 -16.28
N ILE A 106 0.27 -9.51 -15.55
CA ILE A 106 1.69 -9.16 -15.67
C ILE A 106 2.49 -10.12 -14.78
N GLU A 107 3.21 -11.05 -15.40
CA GLU A 107 4.09 -12.01 -14.71
C GLU A 107 5.39 -11.34 -14.28
N ILE A 108 5.86 -11.64 -13.07
CA ILE A 108 7.05 -11.02 -12.47
C ILE A 108 8.15 -12.06 -12.38
N ASP A 109 9.35 -11.67 -12.79
CA ASP A 109 10.52 -12.54 -12.80
C ASP A 109 10.96 -12.95 -11.38
N ASN A 110 10.93 -12.00 -10.44
CA ASN A 110 11.39 -12.20 -9.06
C ASN A 110 10.38 -11.68 -8.03
N TYR A 111 9.73 -12.60 -7.32
CA TYR A 111 8.76 -12.26 -6.27
C TYR A 111 9.40 -11.61 -5.03
N ASP A 112 10.70 -11.78 -4.81
CA ASP A 112 11.38 -11.13 -3.68
C ASP A 112 11.53 -9.62 -3.88
N ASP A 113 11.45 -9.14 -5.13
CA ASP A 113 11.45 -7.71 -5.44
C ASP A 113 10.14 -7.03 -5.05
N LEU A 114 9.05 -7.80 -4.91
CA LEU A 114 7.74 -7.35 -4.41
C LEU A 114 7.51 -7.76 -2.96
N LYS A 115 8.52 -7.57 -2.13
CA LYS A 115 8.42 -7.62 -0.66
C LYS A 115 8.92 -6.32 -0.08
N LEU A 116 8.32 -5.91 1.03
CA LEU A 116 8.84 -4.82 1.84
C LEU A 116 10.18 -5.21 2.46
N SER A 117 10.99 -4.21 2.82
CA SER A 117 12.21 -4.45 3.61
C SER A 117 11.87 -5.11 4.95
N GLU A 118 12.84 -5.80 5.56
CA GLU A 118 12.64 -6.46 6.86
C GLU A 118 12.22 -5.45 7.93
N ASN A 119 12.87 -4.29 7.98
CA ASN A 119 12.53 -3.19 8.90
C ASN A 119 11.08 -2.75 8.73
N LYS A 120 10.62 -2.56 7.48
CA LYS A 120 9.24 -2.13 7.23
C LYS A 120 8.23 -3.21 7.60
N GLN A 121 8.56 -4.49 7.42
CA GLN A 121 7.71 -5.60 7.87
C GLN A 121 7.57 -5.62 9.40
N GLU A 122 8.64 -5.33 10.14
CA GLU A 122 8.61 -5.21 11.60
C GLU A 122 7.72 -4.03 12.06
N GLU A 123 7.84 -2.86 11.43
CA GLU A 123 6.98 -1.70 11.70
C GLU A 123 5.49 -2.03 11.54
N LEU A 124 5.15 -2.75 10.46
CA LEU A 124 3.78 -3.11 10.13
C LEU A 124 3.22 -4.25 11.00
N GLN A 125 4.05 -4.97 11.74
CA GLN A 125 3.64 -6.15 12.51
C GLN A 125 2.50 -5.84 13.50
N SER A 126 2.58 -4.70 14.18
CA SER A 126 1.54 -4.26 15.12
C SER A 126 0.19 -3.99 14.43
N TYR A 127 0.23 -3.46 13.21
CA TYR A 127 -0.95 -3.20 12.39
C TYR A 127 -1.53 -4.47 11.76
N MET A 128 -0.70 -5.49 11.50
CA MET A 128 -1.12 -6.79 10.96
C MET A 128 -1.83 -7.68 11.99
N ARG A 129 -1.54 -7.49 13.28
CA ARG A 129 -1.99 -8.38 14.35
C ARG A 129 -3.50 -8.69 14.33
N PRO A 130 -4.42 -7.71 14.23
CA PRO A 130 -5.85 -7.98 14.23
C PRO A 130 -6.29 -8.87 13.06
N PHE A 131 -5.64 -8.75 11.90
CA PHE A 131 -5.89 -9.60 10.74
C PHE A 131 -5.41 -11.02 10.98
N ILE A 132 -4.17 -11.19 11.48
CA ILE A 132 -3.60 -12.52 11.70
C ILE A 132 -4.43 -13.27 12.74
N GLU A 133 -4.87 -12.59 13.80
CA GLU A 133 -5.74 -13.17 14.82
C GLU A 133 -7.06 -13.69 14.23
N GLN A 134 -7.72 -12.91 13.37
CA GLN A 134 -8.96 -13.34 12.71
C GLN A 134 -8.74 -14.53 11.76
N LEU A 135 -7.65 -14.51 11.00
CA LEU A 135 -7.27 -15.62 10.13
C LEU A 135 -7.01 -16.90 10.94
N VAL A 136 -6.29 -16.79 12.06
CA VAL A 136 -6.00 -17.93 12.92
C VAL A 136 -7.26 -18.45 13.59
N LEU A 137 -8.12 -17.59 14.16
CA LEU A 137 -9.38 -17.99 14.78
C LEU A 137 -10.34 -18.67 13.79
N SER A 138 -10.35 -18.22 12.53
CA SER A 138 -11.21 -18.79 11.49
C SER A 138 -10.69 -20.13 10.95
N LEU A 139 -9.37 -20.30 10.84
CA LEU A 139 -8.74 -21.48 10.25
C LEU A 139 -8.30 -22.54 11.26
N TYR A 140 -8.08 -22.17 12.53
CA TYR A 140 -7.55 -23.05 13.57
C TYR A 140 -8.43 -23.00 14.82
N ASP A 141 -8.67 -24.18 15.42
CA ASP A 141 -9.42 -24.29 16.68
C ASP A 141 -8.51 -23.96 17.86
N THR A 142 -8.21 -22.68 18.09
CA THR A 142 -7.57 -22.31 19.35
C THR A 142 -8.63 -22.29 20.44
N LYS A 143 -8.86 -23.46 21.06
CA LYS A 143 -9.49 -23.55 22.40
C LYS A 143 -8.64 -22.89 23.49
N ALA A 144 -7.42 -22.44 23.16
CA ALA A 144 -6.60 -21.63 24.03
C ALA A 144 -7.12 -20.17 24.02
N PRO A 145 -7.41 -19.58 25.19
CA PRO A 145 -7.76 -18.17 25.25
C PRO A 145 -6.62 -17.33 24.69
N VAL A 146 -6.97 -16.35 23.84
CA VAL A 146 -6.08 -15.33 23.24
C VAL A 146 -5.23 -14.57 24.29
N ASN A 147 -5.57 -14.70 25.57
CA ASN A 147 -4.87 -14.11 26.71
C ASN A 147 -3.56 -14.83 27.12
N GLU A 148 -3.24 -16.00 26.55
CA GLU A 148 -1.92 -16.64 26.70
C GLU A 148 -1.02 -16.46 25.46
N ILE A 149 -1.45 -15.66 24.48
CA ILE A 149 -0.58 -15.20 23.39
C ILE A 149 0.22 -14.04 23.95
N GLY A 150 1.47 -14.31 24.32
CA GLY A 150 2.37 -13.30 24.86
C GLY A 150 2.50 -12.11 23.91
N SER A 151 2.91 -10.96 24.45
CA SER A 151 3.25 -9.75 23.67
C SER A 151 4.40 -9.93 22.67
N ASP A 152 4.99 -11.14 22.59
CA ASP A 152 6.05 -11.50 21.66
C ASP A 152 5.46 -12.17 20.42
N SER A 153 5.80 -11.64 19.26
CA SER A 153 5.18 -11.85 17.95
C SER A 153 5.36 -13.25 17.32
N THR A 154 5.72 -14.26 18.11
CA THR A 154 6.07 -15.61 17.67
C THR A 154 5.00 -16.67 17.98
N ASP A 155 4.01 -16.36 18.82
CA ASP A 155 3.07 -17.39 19.31
C ASP A 155 2.09 -17.90 18.24
N TRP A 156 1.67 -17.07 17.28
CA TRP A 156 0.79 -17.52 16.19
C TRP A 156 1.54 -18.37 15.15
N ILE A 157 2.87 -18.23 15.02
CA ILE A 157 3.69 -19.09 14.16
C ILE A 157 3.63 -20.54 14.68
N SER A 158 3.52 -20.73 16.00
CA SER A 158 3.35 -22.06 16.59
C SER A 158 2.04 -22.73 16.17
N ALA A 159 0.96 -21.96 15.92
CA ALA A 159 -0.29 -22.47 15.38
C ALA A 159 -0.15 -23.02 13.95
N PHE A 160 0.82 -22.50 13.17
CA PHE A 160 1.19 -23.03 11.85
C PHE A 160 2.14 -24.24 11.90
N GLN A 161 2.81 -24.49 13.04
CA GLN A 161 3.79 -25.56 13.18
C GLN A 161 3.17 -26.96 13.44
N GLN A 162 1.93 -27.04 13.93
CA GLN A 162 1.18 -28.31 14.06
C GLN A 162 -0.20 -28.23 13.40
N PRO A 163 -0.26 -28.24 12.06
CA PRO A 163 -1.54 -28.16 11.36
C PRO A 163 -2.33 -29.46 11.52
N ASP A 164 -3.50 -29.40 12.15
CA ASP A 164 -4.57 -30.39 11.89
C ASP A 164 -5.01 -30.20 10.44
N ALA A 165 -4.32 -30.86 9.52
CA ALA A 165 -4.55 -30.76 8.09
C ALA A 165 -6.00 -31.11 7.72
N GLN A 166 -6.65 -31.99 8.49
CA GLN A 166 -8.02 -32.42 8.22
C GLN A 166 -9.03 -31.40 8.76
N GLY A 167 -8.83 -30.89 9.98
CA GLY A 167 -9.63 -29.79 10.53
C GLY A 167 -9.53 -28.51 9.71
N THR A 168 -8.32 -28.12 9.30
CA THR A 168 -8.06 -26.95 8.45
C THR A 168 -8.77 -27.10 7.10
N ARG A 169 -8.68 -28.28 6.46
CA ARG A 169 -9.35 -28.54 5.18
C ARG A 169 -10.87 -28.49 5.29
N ASN A 170 -11.44 -28.96 6.40
CA ASN A 170 -12.88 -28.87 6.64
C ASN A 170 -13.33 -27.41 6.86
N ARG A 171 -12.53 -26.59 7.55
CA ARG A 171 -12.82 -25.16 7.73
C ARG A 171 -12.69 -24.38 6.43
N LEU A 172 -11.69 -24.68 5.60
CA LEU A 172 -11.59 -24.10 4.25
C LEU A 172 -12.80 -24.46 3.39
N LYS A 173 -13.34 -25.68 3.49
CA LYS A 173 -14.60 -26.07 2.82
C LYS A 173 -15.80 -25.30 3.37
N ASN A 174 -15.89 -25.13 4.69
CA ASN A 174 -16.97 -24.36 5.29
C ASN A 174 -16.90 -22.88 4.89
N MET A 175 -15.70 -22.30 4.87
CA MET A 175 -15.43 -20.94 4.39
C MET A 175 -15.84 -20.78 2.92
N ALA A 176 -15.41 -21.70 2.06
CA ALA A 176 -15.81 -21.76 0.66
C ALA A 176 -17.35 -21.78 0.50
N GLY A 177 -18.03 -22.64 1.28
CA GLY A 177 -19.49 -22.76 1.26
C GLY A 177 -20.21 -21.51 1.79
N LYS A 178 -19.67 -20.84 2.81
CA LYS A 178 -20.21 -19.58 3.33
C LYS A 178 -20.05 -18.42 2.35
N MET A 179 -18.95 -18.40 1.61
CA MET A 179 -18.67 -17.36 0.61
C MET A 179 -19.29 -17.66 -0.76
N ASP A 180 -19.90 -18.84 -0.94
CA ASP A 180 -20.39 -19.36 -2.21
C ASP A 180 -19.33 -19.34 -3.33
N ILE A 181 -18.10 -19.75 -2.99
CA ILE A 181 -17.00 -19.90 -3.94
C ILE A 181 -16.47 -21.33 -3.97
N PRO A 182 -15.85 -21.76 -5.08
CA PRO A 182 -15.16 -23.03 -5.13
C PRO A 182 -13.99 -23.08 -4.13
N LEU A 183 -13.75 -24.24 -3.51
CA LEU A 183 -12.65 -24.43 -2.54
C LEU A 183 -11.28 -24.02 -3.10
N TYR A 184 -11.04 -24.22 -4.40
CA TYR A 184 -9.77 -23.86 -5.03
C TYR A 184 -9.57 -22.35 -5.19
N GLU A 185 -10.63 -21.54 -5.06
CA GLU A 185 -10.54 -20.07 -5.10
C GLU A 185 -10.23 -19.45 -3.73
N VAL A 186 -10.45 -20.19 -2.63
CA VAL A 186 -10.21 -19.69 -1.26
C VAL A 186 -8.77 -19.19 -1.05
N PRO A 187 -7.70 -19.91 -1.47
CA PRO A 187 -6.33 -19.40 -1.28
C PRO A 187 -6.07 -18.09 -2.02
N ARG A 188 -6.59 -17.96 -3.24
CA ARG A 188 -6.49 -16.73 -4.04
C ARG A 188 -7.20 -15.58 -3.35
N PHE A 189 -8.39 -15.83 -2.81
CA PHE A 189 -9.10 -14.83 -2.01
C PHE A 189 -8.27 -14.39 -0.81
N LEU A 190 -7.76 -15.33 0.00
CA LEU A 190 -6.97 -14.99 1.19
C LEU A 190 -5.73 -14.17 0.84
N GLN A 191 -5.11 -14.42 -0.32
CA GLN A 191 -3.99 -13.62 -0.82
C GLN A 191 -4.42 -12.21 -1.25
N GLU A 192 -5.51 -12.06 -2.00
CA GLU A 192 -6.06 -10.74 -2.37
C GLU A 192 -6.48 -9.93 -1.13
N TYR A 193 -7.15 -10.59 -0.18
CA TYR A 193 -7.56 -10.00 1.10
C TYR A 193 -6.36 -9.56 1.93
N GLY A 194 -5.34 -10.42 2.07
CA GLY A 194 -4.10 -10.11 2.76
C GLY A 194 -3.40 -8.88 2.18
N ASP A 195 -3.25 -8.82 0.85
CA ASP A 195 -2.61 -7.66 0.20
C ASP A 195 -3.36 -6.36 0.46
N VAL A 196 -4.69 -6.38 0.43
CA VAL A 196 -5.47 -5.16 0.66
C VAL A 196 -5.38 -4.71 2.11
N TYR A 197 -5.51 -5.64 3.06
CA TYR A 197 -5.36 -5.32 4.47
C TYR A 197 -3.99 -4.72 4.75
N LEU A 198 -2.94 -5.30 4.16
CA LEU A 198 -1.57 -4.83 4.30
C LEU A 198 -1.33 -3.46 3.66
N SER A 199 -1.92 -3.20 2.49
CA SER A 199 -1.91 -1.86 1.88
C SER A 199 -2.52 -0.82 2.83
N ILE A 200 -3.67 -1.14 3.43
CA ILE A 200 -4.35 -0.24 4.37
C ILE A 200 -3.54 -0.06 5.66
N ALA A 201 -2.95 -1.13 6.19
CA ALA A 201 -2.03 -1.07 7.32
C ALA A 201 -0.84 -0.14 7.02
N TYR A 202 -0.28 -0.22 5.80
CA TYR A 202 0.75 0.70 5.34
C TYR A 202 0.29 2.16 5.40
N TYR A 203 -0.85 2.49 4.79
CA TYR A 203 -1.38 3.86 4.80
C TYR A 203 -1.66 4.39 6.20
N ARG A 204 -2.19 3.53 7.08
CA ARG A 204 -2.47 3.89 8.47
C ARG A 204 -1.18 4.21 9.21
N GLU A 205 -0.15 3.40 9.01
CA GLU A 205 1.17 3.60 9.58
C GLU A 205 1.77 4.94 9.12
N CYS A 206 1.70 5.25 7.82
CA CYS A 206 2.12 6.55 7.29
C CYS A 206 1.37 7.73 7.93
N LEU A 207 0.05 7.60 8.10
CA LEU A 207 -0.75 8.63 8.77
C LEU A 207 -0.33 8.81 10.23
N ASP A 208 -0.12 7.71 10.94
CA ASP A 208 0.29 7.71 12.34
C ASP A 208 1.67 8.36 12.51
N GLN A 209 2.60 8.16 11.56
CA GLN A 209 3.91 8.84 11.54
C GLN A 209 3.81 10.35 11.34
N ILE A 210 2.93 10.84 10.45
CA ILE A 210 2.81 12.28 10.15
C ILE A 210 1.89 13.02 11.13
N ARG A 211 1.04 12.29 11.89
CA ARG A 211 0.05 12.88 12.81
C ARG A 211 0.68 13.87 13.81
N PRO A 212 1.85 13.63 14.42
CA PRO A 212 2.50 14.61 15.29
C PRO A 212 2.80 15.95 14.60
N ALA A 213 3.24 15.90 13.34
CA ALA A 213 3.52 17.11 12.55
C ALA A 213 2.23 17.85 12.19
N ILE A 214 1.16 17.12 11.86
CA ILE A 214 -0.19 17.68 11.65
C ILE A 214 -0.67 18.38 12.93
N GLN A 215 -0.58 17.72 14.09
CA GLN A 215 -1.02 18.29 15.35
C GLN A 215 -0.21 19.53 15.73
N TYR A 216 1.10 19.51 15.52
CA TYR A 216 1.96 20.68 15.73
C TYR A 216 1.52 21.85 14.84
N PHE A 217 1.30 21.59 13.54
CA PHE A 217 0.80 22.59 12.60
C PHE A 217 -0.55 23.18 13.03
N LEU A 218 -1.51 22.34 13.43
CA LEU A 218 -2.84 22.78 13.88
C LEU A 218 -2.77 23.62 15.17
N ASN A 219 -1.88 23.26 16.09
CA ASN A 219 -1.63 24.02 17.32
C ASN A 219 -1.05 25.41 16.97
N SER A 220 -0.02 25.47 16.12
CA SER A 220 0.56 26.75 15.68
C SER A 220 -0.45 27.62 14.93
N ALA A 221 -1.30 27.03 14.08
CA ALA A 221 -2.37 27.76 13.40
C ALA A 221 -3.37 28.35 14.41
N THR A 222 -3.69 27.60 15.46
CA THR A 222 -4.60 28.05 16.54
C THR A 222 -3.98 29.18 17.34
N GLU A 223 -2.68 29.12 17.65
CA GLU A 223 -1.95 30.20 18.33
C GLU A 223 -1.96 31.50 17.51
N ILE A 224 -1.72 31.41 16.19
CA ILE A 224 -1.77 32.56 15.27
C ILE A 224 -3.16 33.19 15.26
N LEU A 225 -4.21 32.37 15.16
CA LEU A 225 -5.60 32.82 15.16
C LEU A 225 -6.02 33.46 16.50
N GLY A 226 -5.43 33.02 17.62
CA GLY A 226 -5.65 33.59 18.95
C GLY A 226 -4.84 34.85 19.28
N HIS A 227 -3.85 35.20 18.44
CA HIS A 227 -2.92 36.28 18.75
C HIS A 227 -3.50 37.67 18.45
N GLN A 228 -3.68 38.49 19.49
CA GLN A 228 -4.35 39.80 19.38
C GLN A 228 -3.72 40.75 18.35
N GLN A 229 -2.40 40.79 18.21
CA GLN A 229 -1.74 41.66 17.23
C GLN A 229 -1.91 41.16 15.79
N LEU A 230 -2.02 39.85 15.58
CA LEU A 230 -2.15 39.25 14.25
C LEU A 230 -3.61 39.29 13.76
N SER A 231 -4.57 39.40 14.68
CA SER A 231 -6.00 39.54 14.38
C SER A 231 -6.34 40.70 13.44
N GLN A 232 -5.49 41.73 13.40
CA GLN A 232 -5.64 42.88 12.51
C GLN A 232 -5.32 42.56 11.05
N ASN A 233 -4.58 41.47 10.78
CA ASN A 233 -4.28 41.02 9.43
C ASN A 233 -5.33 40.02 8.94
N TYR A 234 -6.42 40.54 8.37
CA TYR A 234 -7.54 39.74 7.86
C TYR A 234 -7.12 38.69 6.82
N ALA A 235 -6.16 39.00 5.94
CA ALA A 235 -5.69 38.08 4.91
C ALA A 235 -4.98 36.87 5.53
N LEU A 236 -4.11 37.10 6.52
CA LEU A 236 -3.44 36.03 7.26
C LEU A 236 -4.43 35.17 8.04
N MET A 237 -5.35 35.78 8.79
CA MET A 237 -6.35 35.04 9.58
C MET A 237 -7.20 34.13 8.71
N LYS A 238 -7.70 34.65 7.58
CA LYS A 238 -8.51 33.87 6.63
C LYS A 238 -7.72 32.73 5.98
N ALA A 239 -6.44 32.95 5.68
CA ALA A 239 -5.58 31.90 5.13
C ALA A 239 -5.32 30.80 6.17
N CYS A 240 -4.97 31.16 7.40
CA CYS A 240 -4.76 30.21 8.50
C CYS A 240 -6.01 29.39 8.81
N GLU A 241 -7.18 30.03 8.91
CA GLU A 241 -8.45 29.33 9.12
C GLU A 241 -8.75 28.35 7.98
N ARG A 242 -8.59 28.79 6.73
CA ARG A 242 -8.83 27.94 5.56
C ARG A 242 -7.90 26.73 5.53
N ILE A 243 -6.61 26.89 5.85
CA ILE A 243 -5.67 25.77 5.85
C ILE A 243 -5.94 24.84 7.04
N LYS A 244 -6.17 25.38 8.24
CA LYS A 244 -6.55 24.60 9.45
C LYS A 244 -7.76 23.71 9.18
N THR A 245 -8.86 24.29 8.69
CA THR A 245 -10.09 23.54 8.38
C THR A 245 -9.88 22.48 7.30
N LYS A 246 -9.03 22.75 6.29
CA LYS A 246 -8.72 21.76 5.26
C LYS A 246 -7.96 20.57 5.84
N VAL A 247 -6.94 20.83 6.65
CA VAL A 247 -6.12 19.78 7.28
C VAL A 247 -6.98 18.93 8.22
N GLU A 248 -7.78 19.56 9.09
CA GLU A 248 -8.71 18.86 10.00
C GLU A 248 -9.72 17.99 9.22
N ARG A 249 -10.22 18.49 8.10
CA ARG A 249 -11.15 17.73 7.25
C ARG A 249 -10.48 16.52 6.61
N ILE A 250 -9.24 16.65 6.14
CA ILE A 250 -8.48 15.54 5.54
C ILE A 250 -8.17 14.49 6.62
N GLU A 251 -7.65 14.90 7.77
CA GLU A 251 -7.36 13.99 8.89
C GLU A 251 -8.61 13.24 9.35
N GLY A 252 -9.74 13.95 9.52
CA GLY A 252 -11.01 13.34 9.89
C GLY A 252 -11.56 12.39 8.83
N ALA A 253 -11.43 12.73 7.54
CA ALA A 253 -11.84 11.86 6.44
C ALA A 253 -11.01 10.57 6.41
N LEU A 254 -9.69 10.66 6.54
CA LEU A 254 -8.80 9.49 6.59
C LEU A 254 -9.12 8.60 7.79
N GLY A 255 -9.28 9.19 8.98
CA GLY A 255 -9.65 8.44 10.19
C GLY A 255 -11.00 7.72 10.04
N TYR A 256 -11.99 8.36 9.42
CA TYR A 256 -13.30 7.75 9.15
C TYR A 256 -13.20 6.58 8.17
N GLN A 257 -12.40 6.69 7.10
CA GLN A 257 -12.19 5.59 6.15
C GLN A 257 -11.54 4.36 6.81
N PHE A 258 -10.52 4.57 7.65
CA PHE A 258 -9.92 3.47 8.40
C PHE A 258 -10.91 2.80 9.36
N ALA A 259 -11.80 3.57 9.99
CA ALA A 259 -12.84 3.04 10.86
C ALA A 259 -13.87 2.20 10.09
N ILE A 260 -14.37 2.69 8.94
CA ILE A 260 -15.28 1.92 8.07
C ILE A 260 -14.63 0.61 7.63
N PHE A 261 -13.36 0.65 7.21
CA PHE A 261 -12.67 -0.56 6.81
C PHE A 261 -12.53 -1.56 7.97
N GLY A 262 -12.18 -1.08 9.16
CA GLY A 262 -12.12 -1.91 10.37
C GLY A 262 -13.45 -2.58 10.70
N GLU A 263 -14.55 -1.82 10.62
CA GLU A 263 -15.92 -2.33 10.86
C GLU A 263 -16.35 -3.32 9.78
N SER A 264 -16.13 -3.00 8.50
CA SER A 264 -16.42 -3.87 7.37
C SER A 264 -15.64 -5.18 7.44
N ASN A 265 -14.39 -5.14 7.89
CA ASN A 265 -13.58 -6.32 8.15
C ASN A 265 -14.21 -7.19 9.24
N LEU A 266 -14.53 -6.62 10.41
CA LEU A 266 -15.16 -7.38 11.50
C LEU A 266 -16.50 -7.98 11.06
N HIS A 267 -17.33 -7.21 10.37
CA HIS A 267 -18.61 -7.68 9.83
C HIS A 267 -18.44 -8.86 8.86
N MET A 268 -17.44 -8.83 7.98
CA MET A 268 -17.15 -9.92 7.05
C MET A 268 -16.76 -11.21 7.79
N TRP A 269 -15.99 -11.12 8.86
CA TRP A 269 -15.59 -12.29 9.67
C TRP A 269 -16.72 -12.83 10.56
N ASP A 270 -17.50 -11.95 11.19
CA ASP A 270 -18.61 -12.32 12.08
C ASP A 270 -19.79 -12.91 11.29
N ASN A 271 -20.11 -12.33 10.14
CA ASN A 271 -21.28 -12.66 9.32
C ASN A 271 -20.88 -13.18 7.93
N MET A 272 -19.83 -14.01 7.87
CA MET A 272 -19.30 -14.53 6.61
C MET A 272 -20.40 -15.16 5.73
N SER A 273 -20.78 -14.44 4.68
CA SER A 273 -21.80 -14.74 3.68
C SER A 273 -21.32 -14.30 2.29
N PRO A 274 -21.96 -14.72 1.20
CA PRO A 274 -21.61 -14.26 -0.14
C PRO A 274 -21.79 -12.74 -0.32
N GLU A 275 -22.81 -12.17 0.33
CA GLU A 275 -23.09 -10.74 0.31
C GLU A 275 -22.03 -9.94 1.07
N ALA A 276 -21.73 -10.33 2.31
CA ALA A 276 -20.70 -9.67 3.12
C ALA A 276 -19.31 -9.74 2.44
N PHE A 277 -19.04 -10.87 1.77
CA PHE A 277 -17.86 -11.05 0.96
C PHE A 277 -17.81 -10.09 -0.24
N ASN A 278 -18.90 -9.98 -1.01
CA ASN A 278 -18.95 -9.10 -2.18
C ASN A 278 -18.90 -7.62 -1.79
N GLU A 279 -19.61 -7.22 -0.72
CA GLU A 279 -19.56 -5.85 -0.18
C GLU A 279 -18.15 -5.48 0.26
N PHE A 280 -17.48 -6.38 1.00
CA PHE A 280 -16.10 -6.18 1.40
C PHE A 280 -15.19 -6.10 0.18
N ARG A 281 -15.32 -7.00 -0.81
CA ARG A 281 -14.53 -7.01 -2.05
C ARG A 281 -14.71 -5.72 -2.86
N GLU A 282 -15.93 -5.18 -2.94
CA GLU A 282 -16.19 -3.90 -3.57
C GLU A 282 -15.56 -2.73 -2.81
N SER A 283 -15.73 -2.70 -1.48
CA SER A 283 -15.10 -1.70 -0.61
C SER A 283 -13.58 -1.70 -0.83
N VAL A 284 -12.99 -2.90 -0.82
CA VAL A 284 -11.58 -3.17 -1.11
C VAL A 284 -11.14 -2.70 -2.51
N HIS A 285 -11.92 -2.89 -3.56
CA HIS A 285 -11.52 -2.41 -4.90
C HIS A 285 -11.70 -0.90 -5.08
N LYS A 286 -12.65 -0.29 -4.38
CA LYS A 286 -12.88 1.16 -4.39
C LYS A 286 -11.88 1.90 -3.48
N ASN A 287 -11.42 1.29 -2.41
CA ASN A 287 -10.61 1.96 -1.37
C ASN A 287 -9.20 2.39 -1.79
N PRO A 288 -8.36 1.61 -2.51
CA PRO A 288 -7.06 2.09 -2.97
C PRO A 288 -7.17 3.34 -3.85
N SER A 289 -8.24 3.44 -4.64
CA SER A 289 -8.54 4.65 -5.43
C SER A 289 -9.00 5.82 -4.57
N MET A 290 -9.79 5.58 -3.51
CA MET A 290 -10.20 6.62 -2.55
C MET A 290 -9.05 7.07 -1.65
N MET A 291 -8.31 6.16 -1.04
CA MET A 291 -7.20 6.44 -0.12
C MET A 291 -6.04 7.12 -0.85
N GLY A 292 -5.70 6.65 -2.05
CA GLY A 292 -4.72 7.30 -2.91
C GLY A 292 -5.16 8.65 -3.46
N SER A 293 -6.47 8.94 -3.52
CA SER A 293 -6.99 10.28 -3.86
C SER A 293 -7.09 11.24 -2.66
N MET A 294 -6.95 10.72 -1.43
CA MET A 294 -7.04 11.48 -0.18
C MET A 294 -5.68 11.87 0.40
N MET A 295 -4.60 11.21 -0.03
CA MET A 295 -3.20 11.61 0.22
C MET A 295 -2.71 12.52 -0.90
#